data_AF-A0A176S511-F1
#
_entry.id   AF-A0A176S511-F1
#
_cell.length_a   1.000
_cell.length_b   1.000
_cell.length_c   1.000
_cell.angle_alpha   90.00
_cell.angle_beta   90.00
_cell.angle_gamma   90.00
#
_symmetry.space_group_name_H-M   'P 1'
#
loop_
_entity.id
_entity.type
_entity.pdbx_description
1 polymer ?
#
loop_
_entity_poly.entity_id
_entity_poly.type
_entity_poly.pdbx_seq_one_letter_code
_entity_poly.pdbx_strand_id
1 'polypeptide(L)'
;MAQTIQTANSETQAGIMEFGNTHFTVYTGKFLSNAEDVKKLVVGTFEGAPVYVRDVANVTKGPEKEAYQMVNYYSGHAYAQHDSFWLDQDVTVPEVNGAPAVTIGISKQIGSNGVDVAKAILTHVDTLRKNSVIPANVHVEVTRNYGQTANDKVNGLIKKLFIATGAVTLLVLFSLGWRPSLVVTLVIPVVILLTVFSAWVLGYTIDRVSLFALIFSIGILVDDAIVVIENIYRRWLLQGETDTMTAVDAVREVGNPTILATFTVVAALLPMGFVSGMMGPYMEPIPALGSVAMIFSLFAAFVFTPWLAMRFKPSLAALQKAELKEHKTNERVEWLFRKILPPLFTSRILGWVFLLLLIFAFFGACSMFYFRTVEVKMLPLDKKPEFNVFIDMPEGTALPVTANLTYQLVEKLRDPENFPEVIALQSYIGTSQAFDFNGMVRHYYLRNRPWHADIHVQLENKKCGMNFLDKDTLKCYLEEHRSSHEIAIAVRKELKNLLKDLNSPAKITVVEMPPGPPVLQSIVAEVYGPDDETRLEVAKKNDSHI
;
A
#
# COMPACT_ATOMS: atom_id res chain seq x y z
N MET A 1 22.04 -34.14 -40.81
CA MET A 1 22.59 -33.13 -39.88
C MET A 1 21.72 -32.94 -38.64
N ALA A 2 20.46 -32.45 -38.74
CA ALA A 2 19.61 -32.22 -37.57
C ALA A 2 19.40 -33.49 -36.71
N GLN A 3 19.07 -34.62 -37.34
CA GLN A 3 18.94 -35.92 -36.67
C GLN A 3 20.24 -36.38 -35.99
N THR A 4 21.39 -36.14 -36.62
CA THR A 4 22.72 -36.44 -36.06
C THR A 4 22.96 -35.66 -34.76
N ILE A 5 22.66 -34.36 -34.76
CA ILE A 5 22.84 -33.49 -33.59
C ILE A 5 21.90 -33.92 -32.46
N GLN A 6 20.62 -34.21 -32.76
CA GLN A 6 19.66 -34.67 -31.77
C GLN A 6 20.05 -36.02 -31.14
N THR A 7 20.51 -36.97 -31.96
CA THR A 7 20.91 -38.30 -31.49
C THR A 7 22.17 -38.23 -30.64
N ALA A 8 23.15 -37.43 -31.05
CA ALA A 8 24.41 -37.27 -30.33
C ALA A 8 24.28 -36.49 -29.02
N ASN A 9 23.25 -35.64 -28.89
CA ASN A 9 22.98 -34.88 -27.66
C ASN A 9 22.09 -35.66 -26.68
N SER A 10 22.45 -36.90 -26.40
CA SER A 10 21.74 -37.74 -25.44
C SER A 10 22.73 -38.53 -24.59
N GLU A 11 22.33 -38.77 -23.35
CA GLU A 11 22.99 -39.67 -22.42
C GLU A 11 21.96 -40.68 -21.95
N THR A 12 22.28 -41.97 -22.06
CA THR A 12 21.38 -43.06 -21.69
C THR A 12 22.11 -44.05 -20.82
N GLN A 13 21.41 -44.60 -19.83
CA GLN A 13 21.95 -45.69 -19.01
C GLN A 13 21.94 -46.98 -19.83
N ALA A 14 23.13 -47.45 -20.20
CA ALA A 14 23.32 -48.64 -21.02
C ALA A 14 23.07 -49.94 -20.24
N GLY A 15 23.25 -49.91 -18.92
CA GLY A 15 22.99 -51.04 -18.05
C GLY A 15 23.71 -50.95 -16.71
N ILE A 16 23.75 -52.07 -16.02
CA ILE A 16 24.42 -52.24 -14.73
C ILE A 16 25.39 -53.41 -14.88
N MET A 17 26.59 -53.26 -14.34
CA MET A 17 27.61 -54.31 -14.26
C MET A 17 28.01 -54.51 -12.81
N GLU A 18 27.92 -55.75 -12.34
CA GLU A 18 28.45 -56.14 -11.04
C GLU A 18 29.78 -56.86 -11.23
N PHE A 19 30.81 -56.41 -10.51
CA PHE A 19 32.11 -57.07 -10.51
C PHE A 19 32.67 -57.10 -9.08
N GLY A 20 33.01 -58.29 -8.59
CA GLY A 20 33.39 -58.49 -7.19
C GLY A 20 32.23 -58.16 -6.25
N ASN A 21 32.47 -57.23 -5.31
CA ASN A 21 31.46 -56.73 -4.35
C ASN A 21 31.04 -55.28 -4.69
N THR A 22 31.19 -54.87 -5.95
CA THR A 22 30.91 -53.50 -6.42
C THR A 22 29.92 -53.51 -7.57
N HIS A 23 28.99 -52.56 -7.53
CA HIS A 23 27.93 -52.35 -8.51
C HIS A 23 28.22 -51.07 -9.30
N PHE A 24 28.40 -51.20 -10.62
CA PHE A 24 28.67 -50.08 -11.52
C PHE A 24 27.47 -49.83 -12.44
N THR A 25 27.05 -48.58 -12.54
CA THR A 25 26.09 -48.16 -13.56
C THR A 25 26.85 -47.68 -14.79
N VAL A 26 26.54 -48.22 -15.96
CA VAL A 26 27.19 -47.86 -17.23
C VAL A 26 26.30 -46.88 -17.98
N TYR A 27 26.85 -45.72 -18.31
CA TYR A 27 26.21 -44.71 -19.14
C TYR A 27 26.86 -44.68 -20.53
N THR A 28 26.06 -44.45 -21.56
CA THR A 28 26.49 -44.29 -22.95
C THR A 28 25.94 -42.99 -23.53
N GLY A 29 26.73 -42.33 -24.38
CA GLY A 29 26.45 -40.98 -24.86
C GLY A 29 26.90 -39.90 -23.88
N LYS A 30 26.81 -38.64 -24.31
CA LYS A 30 27.17 -37.46 -23.52
C LYS A 30 26.48 -36.24 -24.12
N PHE A 31 25.97 -35.34 -23.28
CA PHE A 31 25.45 -34.06 -23.75
C PHE A 31 26.53 -33.17 -24.37
N LEU A 32 26.16 -32.49 -25.46
CA LEU A 32 26.99 -31.52 -26.15
C LEU A 32 27.14 -30.28 -25.26
N SER A 33 28.37 -29.97 -24.86
CA SER A 33 28.64 -28.94 -23.85
C SER A 33 29.09 -27.62 -24.46
N ASN A 34 29.68 -27.68 -25.65
CA ASN A 34 30.29 -26.54 -26.32
C ASN A 34 30.19 -26.65 -27.85
N ALA A 35 30.54 -25.56 -28.54
CA ALA A 35 30.50 -25.51 -30.01
C ALA A 35 31.48 -26.51 -30.68
N GLU A 36 32.59 -26.86 -30.04
CA GLU A 36 33.54 -27.83 -30.58
C GLU A 36 32.99 -29.26 -30.58
N ASP A 37 32.20 -29.63 -29.58
CA ASP A 37 31.52 -30.93 -29.54
C ASP A 37 30.58 -31.08 -30.74
N VAL A 38 29.84 -30.01 -31.08
CA VAL A 38 28.94 -29.97 -32.24
C VAL A 38 29.72 -30.07 -33.55
N LYS A 39 30.86 -29.36 -33.67
CA LYS A 39 31.72 -29.38 -34.88
C LYS A 39 32.25 -30.77 -35.21
N LYS A 40 32.53 -31.59 -34.19
CA LYS A 40 33.10 -32.94 -34.30
C LYS A 40 32.06 -34.03 -34.60
N LEU A 41 30.78 -33.68 -34.72
CA LEU A 41 29.76 -34.65 -35.06
C LEU A 41 29.88 -35.09 -36.52
N VAL A 42 29.87 -36.40 -36.75
CA VAL A 42 29.91 -37.00 -38.09
C VAL A 42 28.50 -36.97 -38.69
N VAL A 43 28.31 -36.22 -39.76
CA VAL A 43 27.02 -36.06 -40.45
C VAL A 43 26.81 -37.13 -41.52
N GLY A 44 27.89 -37.69 -42.05
CA GLY A 44 27.87 -38.75 -43.05
C GLY A 44 29.28 -39.16 -43.46
N THR A 45 29.38 -39.94 -44.53
CA THR A 45 30.66 -40.36 -45.12
C THR A 45 30.64 -40.10 -46.62
N PHE A 46 31.75 -39.62 -47.18
CA PHE A 46 31.94 -39.43 -48.62
C PHE A 46 33.23 -40.11 -49.05
N GLU A 47 33.17 -41.01 -50.03
CA GLU A 47 34.32 -41.82 -50.50
C GLU A 47 35.10 -42.52 -49.38
N GLY A 48 34.40 -42.98 -48.33
CA GLY A 48 35.00 -43.63 -47.17
C GLY A 48 35.60 -42.69 -46.12
N ALA A 49 35.62 -41.38 -46.35
CA ALA A 49 36.03 -40.37 -45.38
C ALA A 49 34.82 -39.84 -44.58
N PRO A 50 34.94 -39.66 -43.25
CA PRO A 50 33.88 -39.05 -42.45
C PRO A 50 33.76 -37.55 -42.74
N VAL A 51 32.53 -37.09 -42.96
CA VAL A 51 32.17 -35.68 -43.14
C VAL A 51 31.59 -35.16 -41.83
N TYR A 52 32.24 -34.15 -41.26
CA TYR A 52 31.87 -33.56 -39.98
C TYR A 52 30.95 -32.34 -40.16
N VAL A 53 30.26 -31.93 -39.10
CA VAL A 53 29.45 -30.69 -39.10
C VAL A 53 30.30 -29.49 -39.52
N ARG A 54 31.55 -29.40 -39.04
CA ARG A 54 32.48 -28.32 -39.40
C ARG A 54 32.81 -28.25 -40.90
N ASP A 55 32.66 -29.35 -41.64
CA ASP A 55 32.98 -29.40 -43.07
C ASP A 55 31.81 -28.87 -43.92
N VAL A 56 30.59 -28.84 -43.37
CA VAL A 56 29.36 -28.46 -44.09
C VAL A 56 28.62 -27.26 -43.48
N ALA A 57 28.99 -26.84 -42.27
CA ALA A 57 28.35 -25.74 -41.56
C ALA A 57 29.32 -24.98 -40.65
N ASN A 58 29.09 -23.67 -40.49
CA ASN A 58 29.80 -22.86 -39.52
C ASN A 58 29.10 -22.92 -38.16
N VAL A 59 29.82 -23.36 -37.12
CA VAL A 59 29.31 -23.46 -35.76
C VAL A 59 29.94 -22.35 -34.92
N THR A 60 29.14 -21.34 -34.58
CA THR A 60 29.56 -20.21 -33.77
C THR A 60 28.78 -20.18 -32.46
N LYS A 61 29.46 -19.79 -31.37
CA LYS A 61 28.81 -19.41 -30.12
C LYS A 61 28.50 -17.92 -30.21
N GLY A 62 27.23 -17.57 -30.20
CA GLY A 62 26.77 -16.18 -30.27
C GLY A 62 25.52 -15.97 -29.42
N PRO A 63 25.08 -14.71 -29.25
CA PRO A 63 23.78 -14.43 -28.68
C PRO A 63 22.69 -15.04 -29.57
N GLU A 64 21.52 -15.28 -29.00
CA GLU A 64 20.34 -15.66 -29.76
C GLU A 64 20.09 -14.61 -30.86
N LYS A 65 19.91 -15.05 -32.11
CA LYS A 65 19.90 -14.17 -33.29
C LYS A 65 18.76 -13.15 -33.28
N GLU A 66 17.67 -13.47 -32.59
CA GLU A 66 16.50 -12.61 -32.45
C GLU A 66 16.33 -12.29 -30.97
N ALA A 67 16.68 -11.06 -30.59
CA ALA A 67 16.28 -10.56 -29.27
C ALA A 67 14.77 -10.38 -29.30
N TYR A 68 14.04 -11.22 -28.56
CA TYR A 68 12.60 -11.09 -28.40
C TYR A 68 12.21 -10.23 -27.19
N GLN A 69 13.16 -9.99 -26.29
CA GLN A 69 12.95 -9.25 -25.05
C GLN A 69 14.21 -8.46 -24.68
N MET A 70 14.01 -7.30 -24.07
CA MET A 70 15.05 -6.48 -23.47
C MET A 70 14.57 -5.98 -22.12
N VAL A 71 15.44 -6.08 -21.11
CA VAL A 71 15.20 -5.51 -19.79
C VAL A 71 16.42 -4.68 -19.43
N ASN A 72 16.21 -3.39 -19.15
CA ASN A 72 17.29 -2.46 -18.82
C ASN A 72 16.98 -1.73 -17.52
N TYR A 73 18.03 -1.44 -16.75
CA TYR A 73 17.98 -0.66 -15.52
C TYR A 73 18.65 0.70 -15.72
N TYR A 74 18.06 1.73 -15.12
CA TYR A 74 18.56 3.11 -15.16
C TYR A 74 18.50 3.71 -13.76
N SER A 75 19.52 4.46 -13.38
CA SER A 75 19.50 5.31 -12.18
C SER A 75 18.94 6.68 -12.52
N GLY A 76 18.03 7.18 -11.69
CA GLY A 76 17.54 8.55 -11.74
C GLY A 76 18.39 9.52 -10.92
N HIS A 77 17.97 10.78 -10.87
CA HIS A 77 18.71 11.84 -10.18
C HIS A 77 18.73 11.65 -8.64
N ALA A 78 17.60 11.24 -8.05
CA ALA A 78 17.49 11.01 -6.61
C ALA A 78 18.21 9.73 -6.14
N TYR A 79 18.84 8.97 -7.05
CA TYR A 79 19.49 7.71 -6.72
C TYR A 79 20.59 7.84 -5.67
N ALA A 80 21.36 8.93 -5.70
CA ALA A 80 22.43 9.18 -4.73
C ALA A 80 21.94 9.39 -3.29
N GLN A 81 20.68 9.76 -3.11
CA GLN A 81 20.03 9.94 -1.80
C GLN A 81 19.26 8.69 -1.36
N HIS A 82 19.27 7.64 -2.19
CA HIS A 82 18.56 6.41 -1.91
C HIS A 82 19.28 5.61 -0.82
N ASP A 83 18.53 5.29 0.23
CA ASP A 83 18.95 4.35 1.28
C ASP A 83 18.94 2.93 0.66
N SER A 84 20.01 2.63 -0.08
CA SER A 84 20.16 1.35 -0.74
C SER A 84 20.22 0.25 0.32
N PHE A 85 19.48 -0.83 0.08
CA PHE A 85 19.29 -1.95 1.01
C PHE A 85 20.60 -2.58 1.53
N TRP A 86 21.75 -2.29 0.91
CA TRP A 86 23.07 -2.80 1.26
C TRP A 86 23.50 -2.36 2.66
N LEU A 87 23.18 -3.20 3.67
CA LEU A 87 23.77 -3.14 4.99
C LEU A 87 25.31 -3.04 4.87
N ASP A 88 25.87 -2.05 5.57
CA ASP A 88 27.18 -1.38 5.40
C ASP A 88 27.26 -0.39 4.22
N GLN A 89 27.27 0.91 4.58
CA GLN A 89 27.13 2.11 3.75
C GLN A 89 28.25 2.36 2.70
N ASP A 90 29.09 1.37 2.38
CA ASP A 90 30.27 1.56 1.52
C ASP A 90 30.11 1.04 0.09
N VAL A 91 28.88 0.79 -0.37
CA VAL A 91 28.62 0.43 -1.78
C VAL A 91 28.08 1.65 -2.52
N THR A 92 29.01 2.45 -3.08
CA THR A 92 28.66 3.44 -4.10
C THR A 92 28.14 2.72 -5.34
N VAL A 93 26.83 2.74 -5.57
CA VAL A 93 26.28 2.19 -6.81
C VAL A 93 26.47 3.23 -7.92
N PRO A 94 27.18 2.91 -9.01
CA PRO A 94 27.47 3.88 -10.07
C PRO A 94 26.19 4.36 -10.73
N GLU A 95 26.23 5.57 -11.30
CA GLU A 95 25.15 6.03 -12.17
C GLU A 95 25.06 5.07 -13.38
N VAL A 96 23.89 4.44 -13.53
CA VAL A 96 23.63 3.45 -14.57
C VAL A 96 22.73 4.07 -15.63
N ASN A 97 23.21 4.08 -16.88
CA ASN A 97 22.39 4.44 -18.03
C ASN A 97 22.18 3.21 -18.92
N GLY A 98 21.05 2.52 -18.71
CA GLY A 98 20.59 1.44 -19.59
C GLY A 98 21.41 0.15 -19.49
N ALA A 99 21.82 -0.25 -18.29
CA ALA A 99 22.50 -1.54 -18.13
C ALA A 99 21.50 -2.70 -18.35
N PRO A 100 21.88 -3.76 -19.08
CA PRO A 100 21.10 -4.97 -19.19
C PRO A 100 20.83 -5.55 -17.79
N ALA A 101 19.57 -5.87 -17.52
CA ALA A 101 19.13 -6.32 -16.20
C ALA A 101 18.29 -7.61 -16.30
N VAL A 102 18.24 -8.33 -15.19
CA VAL A 102 17.35 -9.49 -15.02
C VAL A 102 16.51 -9.25 -13.79
N THR A 103 15.19 -9.29 -13.95
CA THR A 103 14.26 -9.10 -12.83
C THR A 103 13.88 -10.44 -12.23
N ILE A 104 14.09 -10.60 -10.93
CA ILE A 104 13.64 -11.76 -10.16
C ILE A 104 12.46 -11.33 -9.30
N GLY A 105 11.26 -11.76 -9.67
CA GLY A 105 10.05 -11.56 -8.87
C GLY A 105 9.91 -12.64 -7.81
N ILE A 106 9.79 -12.26 -6.53
CA ILE A 106 9.55 -13.18 -5.43
C ILE A 106 8.20 -12.86 -4.79
N SER A 107 7.37 -13.89 -4.65
CA SER A 107 6.05 -13.78 -4.02
C SER A 107 6.04 -14.53 -2.70
N LYS A 108 5.42 -13.93 -1.68
CA LYS A 108 5.20 -14.59 -0.40
C LYS A 108 4.11 -15.66 -0.52
N GLN A 109 4.15 -16.67 0.34
CA GLN A 109 3.05 -17.62 0.46
C GLN A 109 1.84 -16.98 1.15
N ILE A 110 0.66 -17.56 0.95
CA ILE A 110 -0.56 -17.14 1.64
C ILE A 110 -0.37 -17.38 3.14
N GLY A 111 -0.83 -16.46 3.98
CA GLY A 111 -0.70 -16.55 5.45
C GLY A 111 0.67 -16.14 6.03
N SER A 112 1.72 -15.95 5.21
CA SER A 112 3.02 -15.49 5.71
C SER A 112 3.08 -13.96 5.87
N ASN A 113 3.88 -13.49 6.84
CA ASN A 113 4.15 -12.06 7.04
C ASN A 113 5.09 -11.52 5.94
N GLY A 114 4.64 -10.48 5.22
CA GLY A 114 5.42 -9.88 4.14
C GLY A 114 6.70 -9.16 4.61
N VAL A 115 6.71 -8.62 5.84
CA VAL A 115 7.87 -7.93 6.42
C VAL A 115 8.99 -8.93 6.71
N ASP A 116 8.65 -10.04 7.37
CA ASP A 116 9.62 -11.06 7.77
C ASP A 116 10.21 -11.78 6.55
N VAL A 117 9.34 -12.13 5.59
CA VAL A 117 9.78 -12.76 4.32
C VAL A 117 10.70 -11.84 3.54
N ALA A 118 10.36 -10.55 3.40
CA ALA A 118 11.23 -9.60 2.73
C ALA A 118 12.59 -9.52 3.42
N LYS A 119 12.63 -9.37 4.75
CA LYS A 119 13.87 -9.31 5.52
C LYS A 119 14.73 -10.58 5.39
N ALA A 120 14.11 -11.76 5.38
CA ALA A 120 14.80 -13.03 5.23
C ALA A 120 15.43 -13.19 3.84
N ILE A 121 14.68 -12.87 2.77
CA ILE A 121 15.20 -12.89 1.38
C ILE A 121 16.41 -11.97 1.27
N LEU A 122 16.25 -10.76 1.75
CA LEU A 122 17.25 -9.70 1.71
C LEU A 122 18.53 -10.06 2.46
N THR A 123 18.40 -10.69 3.64
CA THR A 123 19.53 -11.23 4.40
C THR A 123 20.22 -12.39 3.68
N HIS A 124 19.44 -13.24 3.01
CA HIS A 124 19.97 -14.35 2.22
C HIS A 124 20.76 -13.85 0.99
N VAL A 125 20.25 -12.84 0.28
CA VAL A 125 20.94 -12.20 -0.85
C VAL A 125 22.27 -11.58 -0.39
N ASP A 126 22.31 -10.90 0.75
CA ASP A 126 23.57 -10.38 1.31
C ASP A 126 24.57 -11.51 1.65
N THR A 127 24.08 -12.64 2.16
CA THR A 127 24.91 -13.83 2.42
C THR A 127 25.49 -14.40 1.12
N LEU A 128 24.71 -14.48 0.05
CA LEU A 128 25.18 -14.94 -1.27
C LEU A 128 26.24 -14.00 -1.87
N ARG A 129 26.07 -12.69 -1.67
CA ARG A 129 27.06 -11.68 -2.06
C ARG A 129 28.37 -11.86 -1.29
N LYS A 130 28.31 -11.96 0.04
CA LYS A 130 29.49 -12.15 0.92
C LYS A 130 30.24 -13.45 0.63
N ASN A 131 29.52 -14.52 0.29
CA ASN A 131 30.11 -15.83 -0.06
C ASN A 131 30.60 -15.91 -1.52
N SER A 132 30.64 -14.79 -2.25
CA SER A 132 31.10 -14.73 -3.65
C SER A 132 30.33 -15.63 -4.63
N VAL A 133 29.10 -16.03 -4.29
CA VAL A 133 28.19 -16.72 -5.23
C VAL A 133 27.70 -15.73 -6.29
N ILE A 134 27.44 -14.48 -5.87
CA ILE A 134 27.18 -13.36 -6.78
C ILE A 134 28.54 -12.73 -7.13
N PRO A 135 28.98 -12.77 -8.40
CA PRO A 135 30.25 -12.17 -8.81
C PRO A 135 30.29 -10.66 -8.55
N ALA A 136 31.48 -10.11 -8.32
CA ALA A 136 31.66 -8.68 -8.02
C ALA A 136 31.20 -7.73 -9.14
N ASN A 137 31.08 -8.22 -10.39
CA ASN A 137 30.60 -7.46 -11.54
C ASN A 137 29.07 -7.55 -11.74
N VAL A 138 28.34 -8.21 -10.83
CA VAL A 138 26.87 -8.30 -10.86
C VAL A 138 26.32 -7.45 -9.73
N HIS A 139 25.67 -6.35 -10.10
CA HIS A 139 24.94 -5.51 -9.17
C HIS A 139 23.52 -6.05 -9.02
N VAL A 140 23.10 -6.19 -7.76
CA VAL A 140 21.71 -6.47 -7.42
C VAL A 140 21.10 -5.15 -6.99
N GLU A 141 19.82 -4.92 -7.27
CA GLU A 141 19.10 -3.74 -6.81
C GLU A 141 17.68 -4.15 -6.42
N VAL A 142 17.17 -3.60 -5.31
CA VAL A 142 15.83 -3.91 -4.81
C VAL A 142 14.85 -2.96 -5.47
N THR A 143 14.13 -3.47 -6.46
CA THR A 143 13.24 -2.60 -7.23
C THR A 143 11.88 -2.38 -6.57
N ARG A 144 11.35 -3.40 -5.90
CA ARG A 144 10.04 -3.33 -5.22
C ARG A 144 10.10 -4.08 -3.90
N ASN A 145 9.77 -3.39 -2.80
CA ASN A 145 9.73 -3.98 -1.46
C ASN A 145 8.43 -3.64 -0.73
N TYR A 146 7.42 -4.51 -0.91
CA TYR A 146 6.14 -4.37 -0.20
C TYR A 146 6.24 -4.71 1.29
N GLY A 147 7.22 -5.50 1.72
CA GLY A 147 7.49 -5.74 3.14
C GLY A 147 7.91 -4.47 3.86
N GLN A 148 8.88 -3.73 3.31
CA GLN A 148 9.33 -2.45 3.85
C GLN A 148 8.19 -1.41 3.83
N THR A 149 7.47 -1.30 2.71
CA THR A 149 6.34 -0.37 2.59
C THR A 149 5.24 -0.68 3.62
N ALA A 150 4.93 -1.96 3.84
CA ALA A 150 3.95 -2.37 4.85
C ALA A 150 4.44 -2.03 6.26
N ASN A 151 5.71 -2.32 6.58
CA ASN A 151 6.32 -2.00 7.86
C ASN A 151 6.30 -0.48 8.14
N ASP A 152 6.68 0.33 7.17
CA ASP A 152 6.66 1.79 7.26
C ASP A 152 5.23 2.33 7.50
N LYS A 153 4.23 1.79 6.77
CA LYS A 153 2.83 2.18 6.94
C LYS A 153 2.29 1.80 8.33
N VAL A 154 2.58 0.57 8.81
CA VAL A 154 2.17 0.11 10.14
C VAL A 154 2.83 0.95 11.24
N ASN A 155 4.15 1.15 11.18
CA ASN A 155 4.87 1.96 12.16
C ASN A 155 4.41 3.42 12.15
N GLY A 156 4.14 3.99 10.96
CA GLY A 156 3.57 5.32 10.83
C GLY A 156 2.18 5.45 11.45
N LEU A 157 1.33 4.42 11.32
CA LEU A 157 0.01 4.39 11.94
C LEU A 157 0.07 4.18 13.45
N ILE A 158 0.96 3.32 13.95
CA ILE A 158 1.24 3.18 15.39
C ILE A 158 1.75 4.51 15.97
N LYS A 159 2.60 5.25 15.25
CA LYS A 159 3.01 6.60 15.66
C LYS A 159 1.79 7.53 15.78
N LYS A 160 0.90 7.53 14.78
CA LYS A 160 -0.34 8.34 14.80
C LYS A 160 -1.27 7.92 15.94
N LEU A 161 -1.35 6.63 16.26
CA LEU A 161 -2.09 6.08 17.38
C LEU A 161 -1.64 6.72 18.70
N PHE A 162 -0.33 6.70 18.99
CA PHE A 162 0.22 7.32 20.19
C PHE A 162 0.00 8.84 20.22
N ILE A 163 0.13 9.52 19.08
CA ILE A 163 -0.14 10.96 18.98
C ILE A 163 -1.62 11.25 19.31
N ALA A 164 -2.56 10.47 18.76
CA ALA A 164 -3.98 10.62 19.03
C ALA A 164 -4.31 10.36 20.50
N THR A 165 -3.80 9.27 21.09
CA THR A 165 -3.96 8.98 22.52
C THR A 165 -3.38 10.09 23.41
N GLY A 166 -2.21 10.63 23.05
CA GLY A 166 -1.59 11.75 23.75
C GLY A 166 -2.41 13.04 23.64
N ALA A 167 -2.95 13.35 22.46
CA ALA A 167 -3.80 14.51 22.24
C ALA A 167 -5.10 14.43 23.05
N VAL A 168 -5.76 13.27 23.07
CA VAL A 168 -6.96 13.02 23.88
C VAL A 168 -6.63 13.12 25.38
N THR A 169 -5.54 12.51 25.82
CA THR A 169 -5.05 12.61 27.20
C THR A 169 -4.83 14.06 27.62
N LEU A 170 -4.20 14.86 26.75
CA LEU A 170 -3.92 16.27 26.98
C LEU A 170 -5.22 17.09 27.02
N LEU A 171 -6.18 16.81 26.15
CA LEU A 171 -7.50 17.44 26.17
C LEU A 171 -8.21 17.18 27.51
N VAL A 172 -8.26 15.92 27.95
CA VAL A 172 -8.83 15.54 29.25
C VAL A 172 -8.06 16.18 30.41
N LEU A 173 -6.73 16.29 30.31
CA LEU A 173 -5.90 16.96 31.31
C LEU A 173 -6.27 18.43 31.47
N PHE A 174 -6.49 19.15 30.37
CA PHE A 174 -6.87 20.57 30.41
C PHE A 174 -8.32 20.78 30.85
N SER A 175 -9.22 19.84 30.51
CA SER A 175 -10.64 19.92 30.84
C SER A 175 -10.95 19.45 32.27
N LEU A 176 -10.60 18.22 32.64
CA LEU A 176 -10.95 17.61 33.93
C LEU A 176 -9.80 17.57 34.96
N GLY A 177 -8.56 17.82 34.52
CA GLY A 177 -7.38 17.83 35.38
C GLY A 177 -6.56 16.53 35.39
N TRP A 178 -5.49 16.51 36.20
CA TRP A 178 -4.46 15.46 36.13
C TRP A 178 -4.93 14.06 36.54
N ARG A 179 -5.75 13.93 37.58
CA ARG A 179 -6.21 12.62 38.07
C ARG A 179 -7.20 11.94 37.11
N PRO A 180 -8.25 12.63 36.59
CA PRO A 180 -9.13 12.08 35.55
C PRO A 180 -8.38 11.68 34.28
N SER A 181 -7.47 12.55 33.83
CA SER A 181 -6.65 12.29 32.66
C SER A 181 -5.85 10.99 32.82
N LEU A 182 -5.24 10.75 33.99
CA LEU A 182 -4.50 9.53 34.27
C LEU A 182 -5.39 8.27 34.21
N VAL A 183 -6.63 8.34 34.70
CA VAL A 183 -7.60 7.23 34.57
C VAL A 183 -7.86 6.92 33.10
N VAL A 184 -8.19 7.94 32.30
CA VAL A 184 -8.48 7.79 30.87
C VAL A 184 -7.26 7.25 30.11
N THR A 185 -6.06 7.78 30.37
CA THR A 185 -4.81 7.32 29.75
C THR A 185 -4.52 5.85 30.03
N LEU A 186 -4.92 5.32 31.20
CA LEU A 186 -4.74 3.90 31.53
C LEU A 186 -5.80 3.00 30.86
N VAL A 187 -7.02 3.50 30.67
CA VAL A 187 -8.11 2.73 30.05
C VAL A 187 -7.87 2.52 28.55
N ILE A 188 -7.36 3.53 27.83
CA ILE A 188 -7.17 3.47 26.37
C ILE A 188 -6.31 2.28 25.93
N PRO A 189 -5.09 2.04 26.48
CA PRO A 189 -4.28 0.88 26.11
C PRO A 189 -4.98 -0.45 26.40
N VAL A 190 -5.76 -0.56 27.47
CA VAL A 190 -6.49 -1.78 27.82
C VAL A 190 -7.51 -2.12 26.74
N VAL A 191 -8.31 -1.14 26.30
CA VAL A 191 -9.31 -1.37 25.23
C VAL A 191 -8.63 -1.71 23.91
N ILE A 192 -7.53 -1.02 23.57
CA ILE A 192 -6.75 -1.31 22.35
C ILE A 192 -6.20 -2.75 22.40
N LEU A 193 -5.60 -3.16 23.52
CA LEU A 193 -5.05 -4.52 23.69
C LEU A 193 -6.15 -5.58 23.55
N LEU A 194 -7.31 -5.38 24.17
CA LEU A 194 -8.46 -6.29 24.04
C LEU A 194 -8.97 -6.36 22.61
N THR A 195 -8.99 -5.23 21.90
CA THR A 195 -9.42 -5.18 20.50
C THR A 195 -8.42 -5.89 19.59
N VAL A 196 -7.11 -5.67 19.78
CA VAL A 196 -6.04 -6.37 19.03
C VAL A 196 -6.05 -7.87 19.33
N PHE A 197 -6.25 -8.26 20.58
CA PHE A 197 -6.42 -9.66 20.95
C PHE A 197 -7.62 -10.29 20.23
N SER A 198 -8.74 -9.57 20.18
CA SER A 198 -9.93 -10.04 19.48
C SER A 198 -9.74 -10.11 17.97
N ALA A 199 -8.99 -9.18 17.38
CA ALA A 199 -8.59 -9.24 15.97
C ALA A 199 -7.81 -10.52 15.67
N TRP A 200 -6.87 -10.89 16.56
CA TRP A 200 -6.11 -12.14 16.44
C TRP A 200 -7.01 -13.38 16.53
N VAL A 201 -7.96 -13.41 17.47
CA VAL A 201 -8.94 -14.51 17.59
C VAL A 201 -9.85 -14.62 16.37
N LEU A 202 -10.25 -13.49 15.78
CA LEU A 202 -11.08 -13.43 14.58
C LEU A 202 -10.29 -13.69 13.29
N GLY A 203 -8.96 -13.83 13.35
CA GLY A 203 -8.10 -14.08 12.20
C GLY A 203 -7.81 -12.84 11.34
N TYR A 204 -8.09 -11.63 11.83
CA TYR A 204 -7.73 -10.39 11.14
C TYR A 204 -6.25 -10.07 11.31
N THR A 205 -5.61 -9.63 10.22
CA THR A 205 -4.24 -9.11 10.25
C THR A 205 -4.19 -7.65 10.66
N ILE A 206 -3.06 -7.23 11.25
CA ILE A 206 -2.78 -5.82 11.49
C ILE A 206 -2.18 -5.21 10.21
N ASP A 207 -2.98 -4.38 9.55
CA ASP A 207 -2.64 -3.65 8.35
C ASP A 207 -3.19 -2.22 8.45
N ARG A 208 -3.04 -1.45 7.37
CA ARG A 208 -3.44 -0.04 7.38
C ARG A 208 -4.94 0.18 7.64
N VAL A 209 -5.80 -0.72 7.18
CA VAL A 209 -7.26 -0.59 7.31
C VAL A 209 -7.71 -1.02 8.69
N SER A 210 -7.21 -2.15 9.21
CA SER A 210 -7.50 -2.55 10.59
C SER A 210 -6.94 -1.55 11.62
N LEU A 211 -5.77 -0.96 11.40
CA LEU A 211 -5.26 0.14 12.23
C LEU A 211 -6.08 1.41 12.10
N PHE A 212 -6.59 1.74 10.90
CA PHE A 212 -7.51 2.85 10.73
C PHE A 212 -8.81 2.63 11.53
N ALA A 213 -9.36 1.42 11.50
CA ALA A 213 -10.52 1.04 12.32
C ALA A 213 -10.25 1.28 13.81
N LEU A 214 -9.09 0.84 14.31
CA LEU A 214 -8.69 1.06 15.70
C LEU A 214 -8.55 2.54 16.06
N ILE A 215 -7.91 3.34 15.21
CA ILE A 215 -7.75 4.79 15.45
C ILE A 215 -9.12 5.49 15.43
N PHE A 216 -9.98 5.15 14.47
CA PHE A 216 -11.34 5.67 14.39
C PHE A 216 -12.14 5.33 15.65
N SER A 217 -12.02 4.09 16.13
CA SER A 217 -12.65 3.67 17.38
C SER A 217 -12.13 4.41 18.60
N ILE A 218 -10.87 4.87 18.64
CA ILE A 218 -10.33 5.59 19.81
C ILE A 218 -11.10 6.85 20.14
N GLY A 219 -11.47 7.64 19.13
CA GLY A 219 -12.22 8.87 19.36
C GLY A 219 -13.57 8.60 20.03
N ILE A 220 -14.22 7.49 19.68
CA ILE A 220 -15.55 7.13 20.17
C ILE A 220 -15.46 6.31 21.47
N LEU A 221 -14.48 5.42 21.61
CA LEU A 221 -14.33 4.56 22.80
C LEU A 221 -13.95 5.36 24.04
N VAL A 222 -13.16 6.43 23.88
CA VAL A 222 -12.73 7.21 25.06
C VAL A 222 -13.91 7.92 25.70
N ASP A 223 -14.95 8.22 24.91
CA ASP A 223 -16.15 8.91 25.35
C ASP A 223 -16.86 8.17 26.50
N ASP A 224 -17.02 6.84 26.40
CA ASP A 224 -17.66 6.04 27.46
C ASP A 224 -16.94 6.21 28.81
N ALA A 225 -15.60 6.16 28.79
CA ALA A 225 -14.79 6.33 29.99
C ALA A 225 -14.83 7.77 30.53
N ILE A 226 -14.87 8.77 29.64
CA ILE A 226 -14.98 10.18 30.00
C ILE A 226 -16.35 10.47 30.66
N VAL A 227 -17.45 10.04 30.05
CA VAL A 227 -18.80 10.25 30.59
C VAL A 227 -18.95 9.64 31.98
N VAL A 228 -18.41 8.43 32.18
CA VAL A 228 -18.46 7.75 33.49
C VAL A 228 -17.59 8.48 34.52
N ILE A 229 -16.34 8.86 34.20
CA ILE A 229 -15.47 9.55 35.17
C ILE A 229 -15.99 10.93 35.51
N GLU A 230 -16.49 11.67 34.51
CA GLU A 230 -17.07 13.00 34.69
C GLU A 230 -18.29 12.94 35.60
N ASN A 231 -19.21 11.99 35.38
CA ASN A 231 -20.40 11.89 36.21
C ASN A 231 -20.09 11.48 37.65
N ILE A 232 -19.10 10.59 37.88
CA ILE A 232 -18.61 10.26 39.23
C ILE A 232 -18.09 11.54 39.92
N TYR A 233 -17.28 12.32 39.23
CA TYR A 233 -16.66 13.52 39.78
C TYR A 233 -17.70 14.61 40.08
N ARG A 234 -18.65 14.80 39.16
CA ARG A 234 -19.80 15.70 39.34
C ARG A 234 -20.62 15.31 40.57
N ARG A 235 -20.95 14.03 40.73
CA ARG A 235 -21.73 13.52 41.87
C ARG A 235 -21.00 13.68 43.21
N TRP A 236 -19.70 13.38 43.27
CA TRP A 236 -18.88 13.64 44.47
C TRP A 236 -18.85 15.11 44.85
N LEU A 237 -18.79 16.00 43.85
CA LEU A 237 -18.75 17.43 44.10
C LEU A 237 -20.11 17.98 44.56
N LEU A 238 -21.23 17.49 44.00
CA LEU A 238 -22.58 17.87 44.42
C LEU A 238 -22.91 17.44 45.85
N GLN A 239 -22.43 16.27 46.28
CA GLN A 239 -22.65 15.77 47.64
C GLN A 239 -21.59 16.23 48.64
N GLY A 240 -20.43 16.69 48.17
CA GLY A 240 -19.32 17.13 49.02
C GLY A 240 -18.54 15.99 49.66
N GLU A 241 -18.74 14.74 49.23
CA GLU A 241 -18.08 13.55 49.75
C GLU A 241 -17.52 12.67 48.61
N THR A 242 -16.42 11.94 48.88
CA THR A 242 -15.78 11.04 47.91
C THR A 242 -15.95 9.58 48.33
N ASP A 243 -17.18 9.16 48.54
CA ASP A 243 -17.54 7.81 48.99
C ASP A 243 -17.79 6.84 47.81
N THR A 244 -17.78 5.55 48.13
CA THR A 244 -18.04 4.47 47.17
C THR A 244 -19.49 4.46 46.68
N MET A 245 -20.44 4.76 47.57
CA MET A 245 -21.87 4.63 47.26
C MET A 245 -22.29 5.65 46.21
N THR A 246 -21.83 6.89 46.37
CA THR A 246 -22.05 7.97 45.41
C THR A 246 -21.42 7.71 44.06
N ALA A 247 -20.25 7.08 44.03
CA ALA A 247 -19.64 6.66 42.77
C ALA A 247 -20.48 5.58 42.06
N VAL A 248 -21.03 4.61 42.81
CA VAL A 248 -21.93 3.58 42.27
C VAL A 248 -23.22 4.20 41.73
N ASP A 249 -23.82 5.14 42.47
CA ASP A 249 -25.04 5.82 42.03
C ASP A 249 -24.79 6.73 40.82
N ALA A 250 -23.61 7.36 40.75
CA ALA A 250 -23.19 8.11 39.56
C ALA A 250 -23.07 7.22 38.32
N VAL A 251 -22.46 6.03 38.44
CA VAL A 251 -22.37 5.07 37.34
C VAL A 251 -23.76 4.57 36.92
N ARG A 252 -24.66 4.32 37.88
CA ARG A 252 -26.05 3.88 37.59
C ARG A 252 -26.84 4.91 36.80
N GLU A 253 -26.62 6.20 37.01
CA GLU A 253 -27.31 7.27 36.29
C GLU A 253 -26.95 7.30 34.80
N VAL A 254 -25.67 7.12 34.45
CA VAL A 254 -25.20 7.17 33.06
C VAL A 254 -25.15 5.81 32.38
N GLY A 255 -25.26 4.71 33.12
CA GLY A 255 -25.11 3.35 32.59
C GLY A 255 -26.03 3.05 31.40
N ASN A 256 -27.35 3.22 31.56
CA ASN A 256 -28.31 2.92 30.50
C ASN A 256 -28.12 3.81 29.24
N PRO A 257 -27.97 5.14 29.37
CA PRO A 257 -27.62 6.00 28.23
C PRO A 257 -26.36 5.58 27.49
N THR A 258 -25.27 5.26 28.21
CA THR A 258 -24.00 4.86 27.59
C THR A 258 -24.15 3.54 26.84
N ILE A 259 -24.80 2.53 27.43
CA ILE A 259 -25.05 1.24 26.75
C ILE A 259 -25.83 1.46 25.44
N LEU A 260 -26.91 2.24 25.48
CA LEU A 260 -27.73 2.50 24.29
C LEU A 260 -26.95 3.25 23.20
N ALA A 261 -26.13 4.22 23.60
CA ALA A 261 -25.26 4.97 22.69
C ALA A 261 -24.24 4.03 22.01
N THR A 262 -23.56 3.17 22.78
CA THR A 262 -22.61 2.18 22.26
C THR A 262 -23.27 1.26 21.22
N PHE A 263 -24.45 0.69 21.52
CA PHE A 263 -25.16 -0.16 20.57
C PHE A 263 -25.64 0.58 19.33
N THR A 264 -25.97 1.87 19.46
CA THR A 264 -26.35 2.71 18.31
C THR A 264 -25.16 2.91 17.37
N VAL A 265 -23.95 3.12 17.90
CA VAL A 265 -22.72 3.19 17.10
C VAL A 265 -22.46 1.86 16.39
N VAL A 266 -22.57 0.74 17.11
CA VAL A 266 -22.42 -0.60 16.52
C VAL A 266 -23.42 -0.82 15.38
N ALA A 267 -24.69 -0.47 15.59
CA ALA A 267 -25.75 -0.58 14.58
C ALA A 267 -25.48 0.32 13.36
N ALA A 268 -24.90 1.50 13.56
CA ALA A 268 -24.53 2.41 12.47
C ALA A 268 -23.34 1.91 11.63
N LEU A 269 -22.40 1.17 12.23
CA LEU A 269 -21.25 0.59 11.53
C LEU A 269 -21.61 -0.71 10.79
N LEU A 270 -22.55 -1.49 11.32
CA LEU A 270 -22.92 -2.82 10.83
C LEU A 270 -23.22 -2.92 9.33
N PRO A 271 -23.89 -1.96 8.65
CA PRO A 271 -24.11 -2.02 7.21
C PRO A 271 -22.85 -2.15 6.36
N MET A 272 -21.71 -1.62 6.81
CA MET A 272 -20.43 -1.73 6.09
C MET A 272 -19.91 -3.17 6.02
N GLY A 273 -20.33 -4.05 6.94
CA GLY A 273 -19.94 -5.46 6.94
C GLY A 273 -20.61 -6.27 5.82
N PHE A 274 -21.66 -5.73 5.19
CA PHE A 274 -22.40 -6.39 4.11
C PHE A 274 -21.96 -5.95 2.71
N VAL A 275 -20.88 -5.16 2.60
CA VAL A 275 -20.31 -4.75 1.31
C VAL A 275 -19.76 -5.99 0.59
N SER A 276 -20.19 -6.22 -0.65
CA SER A 276 -19.79 -7.36 -1.46
C SER A 276 -18.67 -7.04 -2.47
N GLY A 277 -18.21 -8.06 -3.20
CA GLY A 277 -17.15 -7.94 -4.19
C GLY A 277 -15.76 -7.74 -3.58
N MET A 278 -14.82 -7.23 -4.35
CA MET A 278 -13.44 -7.05 -3.87
C MET A 278 -13.31 -5.98 -2.77
N MET A 279 -14.28 -5.07 -2.65
CA MET A 279 -14.31 -4.06 -1.58
C MET A 279 -14.73 -4.63 -0.23
N GLY A 280 -15.47 -5.74 -0.21
CA GLY A 280 -15.93 -6.38 1.03
C GLY A 280 -14.78 -6.72 1.97
N PRO A 281 -13.86 -7.62 1.60
CA PRO A 281 -12.71 -7.96 2.43
C PRO A 281 -11.80 -6.78 2.77
N TYR A 282 -11.78 -5.74 1.92
CA TYR A 282 -11.01 -4.53 2.18
C TYR A 282 -11.64 -3.65 3.26
N MET A 283 -12.96 -3.59 3.36
CA MET A 283 -13.70 -2.75 4.31
C MET A 283 -14.16 -3.49 5.58
N GLU A 284 -14.30 -4.81 5.50
CA GLU A 284 -14.79 -5.69 6.57
C GLU A 284 -14.12 -5.48 7.94
N PRO A 285 -12.78 -5.24 8.05
CA PRO A 285 -12.14 -5.02 9.34
C PRO A 285 -12.67 -3.78 10.09
N ILE A 286 -13.20 -2.77 9.39
CA ILE A 286 -13.68 -1.51 9.99
C ILE A 286 -14.89 -1.74 10.91
N PRO A 287 -16.04 -2.26 10.42
CA PRO A 287 -17.18 -2.52 11.29
C PRO A 287 -16.92 -3.64 12.29
N ALA A 288 -16.13 -4.67 11.94
CA ALA A 288 -15.83 -5.78 12.83
C ALA A 288 -15.00 -5.33 14.04
N LEU A 289 -13.80 -4.79 13.81
CA LEU A 289 -12.93 -4.32 14.88
C LEU A 289 -13.50 -3.08 15.58
N GLY A 290 -14.21 -2.23 14.84
CA GLY A 290 -14.87 -1.07 15.40
C GLY A 290 -15.95 -1.44 16.42
N SER A 291 -16.80 -2.40 16.09
CA SER A 291 -17.84 -2.87 17.01
C SER A 291 -17.27 -3.58 18.23
N VAL A 292 -16.24 -4.40 18.03
CA VAL A 292 -15.51 -5.07 19.11
C VAL A 292 -14.89 -4.04 20.06
N ALA A 293 -14.23 -3.02 19.52
CA ALA A 293 -13.65 -1.93 20.31
C ALA A 293 -14.71 -1.22 21.16
N MET A 294 -15.88 -0.93 20.58
CA MET A 294 -17.00 -0.28 21.29
C MET A 294 -17.57 -1.14 22.42
N ILE A 295 -17.69 -2.46 22.22
CA ILE A 295 -18.16 -3.36 23.29
C ILE A 295 -17.13 -3.45 24.42
N PHE A 296 -15.84 -3.58 24.10
CA PHE A 296 -14.78 -3.61 25.13
C PHE A 296 -14.57 -2.25 25.80
N SER A 297 -14.84 -1.15 25.09
CA SER A 297 -14.89 0.20 25.65
C SER A 297 -15.90 0.30 26.77
N LEU A 298 -17.15 -0.08 26.50
CA LEU A 298 -18.24 -0.07 27.47
C LEU A 298 -17.92 -0.95 28.68
N PHE A 299 -17.37 -2.16 28.44
CA PHE A 299 -16.89 -3.03 29.50
C PHE A 299 -15.82 -2.34 30.34
N ALA A 300 -14.83 -1.72 29.71
CA ALA A 300 -13.75 -1.04 30.41
C ALA A 300 -14.23 0.20 31.17
N ALA A 301 -15.21 0.93 30.62
CA ALA A 301 -15.83 2.10 31.22
C ALA A 301 -16.62 1.76 32.49
N PHE A 302 -17.20 0.57 32.61
CA PHE A 302 -17.92 0.16 33.83
C PHE A 302 -17.06 -0.62 34.83
N VAL A 303 -16.04 -1.33 34.37
CA VAL A 303 -15.19 -2.15 35.25
C VAL A 303 -13.94 -1.39 35.70
N PHE A 304 -13.16 -0.88 34.75
CA PHE A 304 -11.87 -0.27 35.05
C PHE A 304 -12.00 1.19 35.48
N THR A 305 -12.83 2.00 34.80
CA THR A 305 -12.93 3.44 35.10
C THR A 305 -13.37 3.71 36.54
N PRO A 306 -14.44 3.10 37.10
CA PRO A 306 -14.87 3.39 38.46
C PRO A 306 -13.84 2.88 39.49
N TRP A 307 -13.22 1.73 39.23
CA TRP A 307 -12.16 1.19 40.08
C TRP A 307 -10.92 2.10 40.12
N LEU A 308 -10.49 2.59 38.96
CA LEU A 308 -9.37 3.53 38.84
C LEU A 308 -9.71 4.89 39.45
N ALA A 309 -10.93 5.40 39.25
CA ALA A 309 -11.42 6.63 39.87
C ALA A 309 -11.34 6.56 41.40
N MET A 310 -11.72 5.42 41.96
CA MET A 310 -11.65 5.15 43.40
C MET A 310 -10.23 5.03 43.92
N ARG A 311 -9.28 4.58 43.10
CA ARG A 311 -7.86 4.49 43.47
C ARG A 311 -7.17 5.84 43.37
N PHE A 312 -7.51 6.64 42.37
CA PHE A 312 -6.96 7.97 42.10
C PHE A 312 -7.89 9.11 42.56
N LYS A 313 -8.53 8.94 43.72
CA LYS A 313 -9.45 9.94 44.29
C LYS A 313 -8.78 11.32 44.37
N PRO A 314 -9.37 12.38 43.79
CA PRO A 314 -8.97 13.75 44.06
C PRO A 314 -9.32 14.16 45.49
N SER A 315 -8.63 15.16 46.04
CA SER A 315 -9.17 15.84 47.22
C SER A 315 -10.37 16.70 46.80
N LEU A 316 -11.37 16.83 47.67
CA LEU A 316 -12.55 17.69 47.44
C LEU A 316 -12.16 19.14 47.13
N ALA A 317 -11.12 19.65 47.82
CA ALA A 317 -10.58 20.98 47.53
C ALA A 317 -10.00 21.12 46.12
N ALA A 318 -9.42 20.05 45.56
CA ALA A 318 -8.93 20.04 44.19
C ALA A 318 -10.07 19.99 43.16
N LEU A 319 -11.16 19.26 43.47
CA LEU A 319 -12.37 19.22 42.64
C LEU A 319 -13.06 20.59 42.59
N GLN A 320 -13.30 21.21 43.75
CA GLN A 320 -13.90 22.54 43.82
C GLN A 320 -13.07 23.59 43.08
N LYS A 321 -11.73 23.52 43.16
CA LYS A 321 -10.85 24.42 42.41
C LYS A 321 -10.92 24.18 40.90
N ALA A 322 -11.08 22.93 40.46
CA ALA A 322 -11.23 22.59 39.05
C ALA A 322 -12.59 23.07 38.51
N GLU A 323 -13.67 22.82 39.24
CA GLU A 323 -15.03 23.27 38.90
C GLU A 323 -15.12 24.81 38.84
N LEU A 324 -14.51 25.54 39.78
CA LEU A 324 -14.46 27.01 39.74
C LEU A 324 -13.66 27.54 38.54
N LYS A 325 -12.61 26.84 38.12
CA LYS A 325 -11.84 27.19 36.92
C LYS A 325 -12.65 26.91 35.66
N GLU A 326 -13.37 25.79 35.64
CA GLU A 326 -14.26 25.41 34.56
C GLU A 326 -15.40 26.41 34.41
N HIS A 327 -16.13 26.74 35.49
CA HIS A 327 -17.19 27.75 35.48
C HIS A 327 -16.70 29.10 34.95
N LYS A 328 -15.56 29.61 35.43
CA LYS A 328 -14.99 30.87 34.90
C LYS A 328 -14.66 30.83 33.41
N THR A 329 -14.27 29.66 32.90
CA THR A 329 -13.93 29.49 31.48
C THR A 329 -15.21 29.31 30.63
N ASN A 330 -16.20 28.62 31.18
CA ASN A 330 -17.46 28.31 30.52
C ASN A 330 -18.54 29.38 30.65
N GLU A 331 -18.38 30.42 31.49
CA GLU A 331 -19.36 31.52 31.62
C GLU A 331 -19.76 32.15 30.26
N ARG A 332 -18.80 32.30 29.33
CA ARG A 332 -19.08 32.81 27.98
C ARG A 332 -19.90 31.83 27.14
N VAL A 333 -19.58 30.55 27.24
CA VAL A 333 -20.28 29.47 26.53
C VAL A 333 -21.69 29.33 27.10
N GLU A 334 -21.81 29.30 28.43
CA GLU A 334 -23.08 29.25 29.15
C GLU A 334 -23.96 30.46 28.81
N TRP A 335 -23.41 31.67 28.78
CA TRP A 335 -24.15 32.86 28.35
C TRP A 335 -24.68 32.72 26.92
N LEU A 336 -23.87 32.20 26.00
CA LEU A 336 -24.28 31.96 24.62
C LEU A 336 -25.41 30.92 24.54
N PHE A 337 -25.27 29.78 25.22
CA PHE A 337 -26.29 28.74 25.29
C PHE A 337 -27.59 29.25 25.91
N ARG A 338 -27.52 29.98 27.02
CA ARG A 338 -28.68 30.61 27.69
C ARG A 338 -29.34 31.71 26.85
N LYS A 339 -28.62 32.33 25.92
CA LYS A 339 -29.20 33.32 25.00
C LYS A 339 -29.87 32.69 23.79
N ILE A 340 -29.35 31.55 23.30
CA ILE A 340 -29.83 30.90 22.06
C ILE A 340 -30.89 29.84 22.32
N LEU A 341 -30.72 28.95 23.30
CA LEU A 341 -31.62 27.82 23.52
C LEU A 341 -33.02 28.24 24.03
N PRO A 342 -33.17 29.10 25.06
CA PRO A 342 -34.50 29.41 25.59
C PRO A 342 -35.44 30.03 24.56
N PRO A 343 -35.03 30.99 23.70
CA PRO A 343 -35.89 31.49 22.62
C PRO A 343 -36.33 30.41 21.62
N LEU A 344 -35.49 29.39 21.38
CA LEU A 344 -35.78 28.30 20.46
C LEU A 344 -36.93 27.40 20.95
N PHE A 345 -37.01 27.14 22.26
CA PHE A 345 -38.06 26.29 22.85
C PHE A 345 -39.28 27.05 23.35
N THR A 346 -39.13 28.34 23.68
CA THR A 346 -40.25 29.18 24.17
C THR A 346 -41.08 29.78 23.05
N SER A 347 -40.47 30.14 21.92
CA SER A 347 -41.18 30.64 20.75
C SER A 347 -41.42 29.53 19.74
N ARG A 348 -42.70 29.18 19.52
CA ARG A 348 -43.09 28.22 18.47
C ARG A 348 -42.58 28.64 17.09
N ILE A 349 -42.61 29.94 16.78
CA ILE A 349 -42.21 30.45 15.46
C ILE A 349 -40.70 30.25 15.26
N LEU A 350 -39.85 30.60 16.24
CA LEU A 350 -38.41 30.36 16.13
C LEU A 350 -38.08 28.88 16.03
N GLY A 351 -38.74 28.02 16.82
CA GLY A 351 -38.54 26.57 16.76
C GLY A 351 -38.86 26.00 15.37
N TRP A 352 -39.99 26.41 14.77
CA TRP A 352 -40.36 25.98 13.41
C TRP A 352 -39.45 26.55 12.33
N VAL A 353 -39.05 27.83 12.43
CA VAL A 353 -38.08 28.45 11.51
C VAL A 353 -36.75 27.72 11.58
N PHE A 354 -36.28 27.39 12.79
CA PHE A 354 -35.04 26.63 12.98
C PHE A 354 -35.14 25.22 12.38
N LEU A 355 -36.25 24.51 12.62
CA LEU A 355 -36.48 23.19 12.01
C LEU A 355 -36.50 23.27 10.47
N LEU A 356 -37.22 24.24 9.90
CA LEU A 356 -37.28 24.44 8.45
C LEU A 356 -35.91 24.80 7.87
N LEU A 357 -35.13 25.62 8.58
CA LEU A 357 -33.76 25.94 8.20
C LEU A 357 -32.88 24.69 8.24
N LEU A 358 -33.01 23.83 9.25
CA LEU A 358 -32.26 22.59 9.36
C LEU A 358 -32.61 21.61 8.24
N ILE A 359 -33.90 21.47 7.93
CA ILE A 359 -34.40 20.67 6.80
C ILE A 359 -33.87 21.25 5.48
N PHE A 360 -33.96 22.56 5.28
CA PHE A 360 -33.46 23.23 4.07
C PHE A 360 -31.95 23.08 3.94
N ALA A 361 -31.19 23.21 5.01
CA ALA A 361 -29.75 23.00 5.02
C ALA A 361 -29.39 21.54 4.71
N PHE A 362 -30.14 20.58 5.25
CA PHE A 362 -29.98 19.16 4.95
C PHE A 362 -30.21 18.88 3.45
N PHE A 363 -31.34 19.31 2.89
CA PHE A 363 -31.61 19.14 1.45
C PHE A 363 -30.66 19.95 0.57
N GLY A 364 -30.22 21.12 1.03
CA GLY A 364 -29.19 21.93 0.38
C GLY A 364 -27.87 21.16 0.27
N ALA A 365 -27.41 20.53 1.36
CA ALA A 365 -26.23 19.69 1.36
C ALA A 365 -26.40 18.46 0.44
N CYS A 366 -27.55 17.77 0.50
CA CYS A 366 -27.84 16.66 -0.41
C CYS A 366 -27.85 17.09 -1.89
N SER A 367 -28.34 18.30 -2.19
CA SER A 367 -28.40 18.81 -3.56
C SER A 367 -27.03 19.04 -4.19
N MET A 368 -25.99 19.31 -3.40
CA MET A 368 -24.62 19.49 -3.90
C MET A 368 -24.07 18.24 -4.60
N PHE A 369 -24.52 17.04 -4.19
CA PHE A 369 -24.20 15.80 -4.90
C PHE A 369 -24.90 15.72 -6.26
N TYR A 370 -26.18 16.10 -6.32
CA TYR A 370 -26.96 16.09 -7.56
C TYR A 370 -26.42 17.11 -8.58
N PHE A 371 -26.08 18.31 -8.13
CA PHE A 371 -25.50 19.36 -8.97
C PHE A 371 -24.01 19.16 -9.26
N ARG A 372 -23.40 18.07 -8.77
CA ARG A 372 -21.97 17.73 -8.96
C ARG A 372 -21.01 18.86 -8.53
N THR A 373 -21.43 19.71 -7.59
CA THR A 373 -20.57 20.75 -7.01
C THR A 373 -19.48 20.13 -6.14
N VAL A 374 -19.75 18.94 -5.59
CA VAL A 374 -18.79 18.12 -4.85
C VAL A 374 -18.51 16.86 -5.66
N GLU A 375 -17.25 16.65 -6.04
CA GLU A 375 -16.81 15.42 -6.70
C GLU A 375 -16.81 14.24 -5.72
N VAL A 376 -17.54 13.18 -6.05
CA VAL A 376 -17.51 11.94 -5.27
C VAL A 376 -16.38 11.05 -5.79
N LYS A 377 -15.39 10.80 -4.95
CA LYS A 377 -14.32 9.83 -5.19
C LYS A 377 -14.50 8.66 -4.22
N MET A 378 -14.46 7.43 -4.74
CA MET A 378 -14.71 6.23 -3.94
C MET A 378 -13.58 5.97 -2.92
N LEU A 379 -12.34 6.29 -3.27
CA LEU A 379 -11.18 6.20 -2.39
C LEU A 379 -10.22 7.38 -2.66
N PRO A 380 -9.53 7.90 -1.61
CA PRO A 380 -8.50 8.90 -1.80
C PRO A 380 -7.30 8.31 -2.53
N LEU A 381 -6.58 9.14 -3.28
CA LEU A 381 -5.34 8.72 -3.96
C LEU A 381 -4.30 8.28 -2.91
N ASP A 382 -3.63 7.15 -3.15
CA ASP A 382 -2.55 6.66 -2.28
C ASP A 382 -1.23 7.30 -2.72
N LYS A 383 -0.42 7.76 -1.75
CA LYS A 383 0.94 8.23 -2.02
C LYS A 383 1.85 7.00 -2.08
N LYS A 384 2.17 6.56 -3.28
CA LYS A 384 3.04 5.40 -3.53
C LYS A 384 4.34 5.85 -4.19
N PRO A 385 5.50 5.33 -3.73
CA PRO A 385 6.79 5.69 -4.31
C PRO A 385 7.07 4.96 -5.64
N GLU A 386 6.01 4.61 -6.38
CA GLU A 386 6.12 3.88 -7.64
C GLU A 386 4.91 4.16 -8.54
N PHE A 387 5.15 4.20 -9.85
CA PHE A 387 4.12 4.15 -10.88
C PHE A 387 4.67 3.49 -12.14
N ASN A 388 3.77 3.12 -13.06
CA ASN A 388 4.10 2.43 -14.29
C ASN A 388 3.73 3.28 -15.51
N VAL A 389 4.53 3.20 -16.56
CA VAL A 389 4.24 3.78 -17.88
C VAL A 389 4.19 2.64 -18.89
N PHE A 390 3.02 2.39 -19.46
CA PHE A 390 2.82 1.39 -20.51
C PHE A 390 2.88 2.05 -21.88
N ILE A 391 3.57 1.42 -22.81
CA ILE A 391 3.80 1.88 -24.18
C ILE A 391 3.28 0.81 -25.13
N ASP A 392 2.32 1.20 -25.97
CA ASP A 392 1.74 0.37 -27.02
C ASP A 392 2.07 0.96 -28.39
N MET A 393 2.98 0.30 -29.11
CA MET A 393 3.26 0.58 -30.51
C MET A 393 2.26 -0.15 -31.41
N PRO A 394 2.06 0.30 -32.66
CA PRO A 394 1.25 -0.44 -33.63
C PRO A 394 1.72 -1.89 -33.77
N GLU A 395 0.75 -2.81 -33.90
CA GLU A 395 1.04 -4.24 -34.05
C GLU A 395 1.98 -4.50 -35.22
N GLY A 396 2.93 -5.42 -35.04
CA GLY A 396 3.98 -5.70 -36.03
C GLY A 396 5.20 -4.77 -35.96
N THR A 397 5.22 -3.77 -35.08
CA THR A 397 6.42 -2.94 -34.86
C THR A 397 7.58 -3.79 -34.33
N ALA A 398 8.77 -3.62 -34.91
CA ALA A 398 9.97 -4.36 -34.54
C ALA A 398 10.50 -3.92 -33.17
N LEU A 399 11.05 -4.89 -32.39
CA LEU A 399 11.58 -4.66 -31.04
C LEU A 399 12.55 -3.46 -30.95
N PRO A 400 13.53 -3.28 -31.87
CA PRO A 400 14.48 -2.17 -31.76
C PRO A 400 13.84 -0.79 -31.89
N VAL A 401 12.73 -0.68 -32.63
CA VAL A 401 11.99 0.58 -32.77
C VAL A 401 11.29 0.93 -31.45
N THR A 402 10.63 -0.05 -30.85
CA THR A 402 10.02 0.08 -29.51
C THR A 402 11.08 0.40 -28.45
N ALA A 403 12.25 -0.26 -28.51
CA ALA A 403 13.35 -0.05 -27.58
C ALA A 403 13.93 1.37 -27.69
N ASN A 404 14.12 1.89 -28.91
CA ASN A 404 14.61 3.26 -29.12
C ASN A 404 13.63 4.31 -28.57
N LEU A 405 12.32 4.14 -28.84
CA LEU A 405 11.32 5.03 -28.25
C LEU A 405 11.32 4.94 -26.73
N THR A 406 11.35 3.73 -26.17
CA THR A 406 11.37 3.50 -24.72
C THR A 406 12.58 4.16 -24.08
N TYR A 407 13.77 4.08 -24.69
CA TYR A 407 14.97 4.76 -24.24
C TYR A 407 14.79 6.29 -24.20
N GLN A 408 14.23 6.90 -25.26
CA GLN A 408 13.97 8.34 -25.29
C GLN A 408 12.97 8.78 -24.22
N LEU A 409 11.95 7.97 -23.95
CA LEU A 409 11.00 8.23 -22.86
C LEU A 409 11.69 8.13 -21.49
N VAL A 410 12.53 7.11 -21.28
CA VAL A 410 13.31 6.96 -20.04
C VAL A 410 14.24 8.15 -19.81
N GLU A 411 14.98 8.59 -20.83
CA GLU A 411 15.85 9.77 -20.72
C GLU A 411 15.06 11.03 -20.33
N LYS A 412 13.85 11.20 -20.89
CA LYS A 412 12.98 12.32 -20.50
C LYS A 412 12.48 12.22 -19.07
N LEU A 413 12.30 11.01 -18.54
CA LEU A 413 11.93 10.76 -17.14
C LEU A 413 13.09 10.93 -16.17
N ARG A 414 14.34 10.83 -16.65
CA ARG A 414 15.57 11.05 -15.86
C ARG A 414 15.97 12.52 -15.76
N ASP A 415 15.30 13.39 -16.51
CA ASP A 415 15.58 14.83 -16.58
C ASP A 415 15.39 15.50 -15.19
N PRO A 416 16.47 16.02 -14.56
CA PRO A 416 16.43 16.54 -13.21
C PRO A 416 15.65 17.87 -13.09
N GLU A 417 15.47 18.60 -14.19
CA GLU A 417 14.68 19.85 -14.16
C GLU A 417 13.20 19.57 -13.98
N ASN A 418 12.72 18.46 -14.53
CA ASN A 418 11.30 18.11 -14.54
C ASN A 418 10.93 17.07 -13.45
N PHE A 419 11.85 16.13 -13.18
CA PHE A 419 11.62 14.97 -12.31
C PHE A 419 12.82 14.68 -11.39
N PRO A 420 13.20 15.61 -10.48
CA PRO A 420 14.29 15.38 -9.54
C PRO A 420 14.02 14.22 -8.57
N GLU A 421 12.77 13.80 -8.39
CA GLU A 421 12.34 12.79 -7.42
C GLU A 421 12.56 11.33 -7.88
N VAL A 422 12.99 11.10 -9.12
CA VAL A 422 13.13 9.74 -9.67
C VAL A 422 14.40 9.08 -9.13
N ILE A 423 14.25 7.93 -8.46
CA ILE A 423 15.35 7.12 -7.93
C ILE A 423 15.89 6.20 -9.01
N ALA A 424 15.03 5.40 -9.63
CA ALA A 424 15.43 4.39 -10.60
C ALA A 424 14.29 4.06 -11.54
N LEU A 425 14.66 3.55 -12.71
CA LEU A 425 13.72 3.09 -13.72
C LEU A 425 14.11 1.69 -14.22
N GLN A 426 13.13 0.85 -14.50
CA GLN A 426 13.34 -0.36 -15.29
C GLN A 426 12.46 -0.33 -16.54
N SER A 427 13.07 -0.57 -17.69
CA SER A 427 12.34 -0.74 -18.95
C SER A 427 12.25 -2.20 -19.31
N TYR A 428 11.06 -2.69 -19.63
CA TYR A 428 10.77 -4.01 -20.15
C TYR A 428 10.24 -3.84 -21.57
N ILE A 429 10.93 -4.37 -22.57
CA ILE A 429 10.54 -4.27 -23.99
C ILE A 429 10.38 -5.67 -24.55
N GLY A 430 9.24 -5.98 -25.18
CA GLY A 430 8.96 -7.34 -25.65
C GLY A 430 8.59 -8.33 -24.53
N THR A 431 8.63 -7.89 -23.28
CA THR A 431 8.27 -8.66 -22.09
C THR A 431 7.56 -7.76 -21.09
N SER A 432 6.79 -8.35 -20.20
CA SER A 432 6.10 -7.66 -19.12
C SER A 432 6.98 -7.55 -17.88
N GLN A 433 6.68 -6.56 -17.04
CA GLN A 433 7.28 -6.45 -15.71
C GLN A 433 6.80 -7.57 -14.76
N ALA A 434 7.52 -7.77 -13.66
CA ALA A 434 7.11 -8.71 -12.61
C ALA A 434 5.72 -8.37 -12.03
N PHE A 435 4.90 -9.39 -11.77
CA PHE A 435 3.52 -9.23 -11.32
C PHE A 435 3.36 -8.21 -10.18
N ASP A 436 2.49 -7.24 -10.39
CA ASP A 436 1.97 -6.36 -9.36
C ASP A 436 0.46 -6.56 -9.21
N PHE A 437 -0.11 -6.04 -8.12
CA PHE A 437 -1.52 -6.25 -7.82
C PHE A 437 -2.43 -5.69 -8.93
N ASN A 438 -2.03 -4.56 -9.52
CA ASN A 438 -2.78 -3.93 -10.60
C ASN A 438 -2.68 -4.73 -11.91
N GLY A 439 -1.48 -5.17 -12.28
CA GLY A 439 -1.22 -5.98 -13.47
C GLY A 439 -1.83 -7.38 -13.42
N MET A 440 -2.09 -7.94 -12.24
CA MET A 440 -2.89 -9.17 -12.11
C MET A 440 -4.33 -8.97 -12.58
N VAL A 441 -4.97 -7.86 -12.19
CA VAL A 441 -6.36 -7.58 -12.58
C VAL A 441 -6.45 -7.04 -14.01
N ARG A 442 -5.48 -6.23 -14.43
CA ARG A 442 -5.42 -5.64 -15.77
C ARG A 442 -4.74 -6.52 -16.82
N HIS A 443 -4.27 -7.70 -16.42
CA HIS A 443 -3.57 -8.67 -17.26
C HIS A 443 -2.32 -8.12 -17.97
N TYR A 444 -1.60 -7.18 -17.35
CA TYR A 444 -0.38 -6.61 -17.94
C TYR A 444 0.73 -7.65 -18.13
N TYR A 445 0.68 -8.76 -17.41
CA TYR A 445 1.61 -9.88 -17.59
C TYR A 445 1.52 -10.54 -18.97
N LEU A 446 0.41 -10.37 -19.70
CA LEU A 446 0.24 -10.86 -21.07
C LEU A 446 0.98 -10.02 -22.13
N ARG A 447 1.58 -8.88 -21.73
CA ARG A 447 2.29 -7.98 -22.64
C ARG A 447 3.68 -8.52 -22.99
N ASN A 448 3.73 -9.47 -23.92
CA ASN A 448 4.97 -10.17 -24.32
C ASN A 448 5.28 -10.06 -25.83
N ARG A 449 4.87 -8.95 -26.46
CA ARG A 449 5.02 -8.73 -27.90
C ARG A 449 6.08 -7.65 -28.17
N PRO A 450 6.82 -7.71 -29.29
CA PRO A 450 7.86 -6.73 -29.61
C PRO A 450 7.44 -5.25 -29.62
N TRP A 451 6.15 -4.98 -29.83
CA TRP A 451 5.55 -3.64 -29.86
C TRP A 451 4.98 -3.20 -28.50
N HIS A 452 5.09 -4.01 -27.46
CA HIS A 452 4.76 -3.64 -26.09
C HIS A 452 6.03 -3.30 -25.31
N ALA A 453 5.97 -2.23 -24.53
CA ALA A 453 6.95 -1.93 -23.51
C ALA A 453 6.31 -1.38 -22.24
N ASP A 454 6.99 -1.59 -21.12
CA ASP A 454 6.61 -1.14 -19.79
C ASP A 454 7.81 -0.43 -19.17
N ILE A 455 7.61 0.73 -18.54
CA ILE A 455 8.59 1.42 -17.72
C ILE A 455 8.07 1.43 -16.29
N HIS A 456 8.79 0.78 -15.38
CA HIS A 456 8.56 0.89 -13.96
C HIS A 456 9.39 2.06 -13.41
N VAL A 457 8.76 3.03 -12.76
CA VAL A 457 9.41 4.22 -12.22
C VAL A 457 9.34 4.20 -10.70
N GLN A 458 10.48 4.35 -10.05
CA GLN A 458 10.59 4.49 -8.60
C GLN A 458 10.84 5.94 -8.22
N LEU A 459 10.11 6.39 -7.21
CA LEU A 459 10.15 7.76 -6.71
C LEU A 459 10.69 7.79 -5.28
N GLU A 460 11.36 8.90 -4.96
CA GLU A 460 11.83 9.18 -3.61
C GLU A 460 10.68 9.21 -2.61
N ASN A 461 10.82 8.43 -1.55
CA ASN A 461 9.91 8.44 -0.41
C ASN A 461 10.54 9.25 0.73
N LYS A 462 10.42 10.59 0.68
CA LYS A 462 10.95 11.45 1.75
C LYS A 462 10.27 11.14 3.09
N LYS A 463 11.04 10.57 4.02
CA LYS A 463 10.60 10.31 5.41
C LYS A 463 11.00 11.49 6.28
N CYS A 464 10.03 12.29 6.74
CA CYS A 464 10.31 13.31 7.75
C CYS A 464 10.55 12.65 9.13
N GLY A 465 11.56 13.15 9.85
CA GLY A 465 12.00 12.65 11.15
C GLY A 465 10.96 12.76 12.27
N MET A 466 11.32 12.28 13.47
CA MET A 466 10.43 12.30 14.64
C MET A 466 10.65 13.49 15.58
N ASN A 467 11.78 14.17 15.48
CA ASN A 467 12.14 15.20 16.43
C ASN A 467 11.60 16.56 15.96
N PHE A 468 10.46 17.00 16.50
CA PHE A 468 9.88 18.30 16.16
C PHE A 468 10.75 19.50 16.60
N LEU A 469 11.75 19.25 17.45
CA LEU A 469 12.76 20.23 17.83
C LEU A 469 13.93 20.30 16.84
N ASP A 470 14.03 19.32 15.95
CA ASP A 470 15.03 19.31 14.88
C ASP A 470 14.54 20.14 13.69
N LYS A 471 15.38 21.08 13.27
CA LYS A 471 15.05 22.04 12.20
C LYS A 471 14.86 21.35 10.86
N ASP A 472 15.60 20.27 10.60
CA ASP A 472 15.52 19.53 9.34
C ASP A 472 14.22 18.73 9.26
N THR A 473 13.80 18.14 10.38
CA THR A 473 12.48 17.52 10.51
C THR A 473 11.35 18.52 10.27
N LEU A 474 11.41 19.71 10.89
CA LEU A 474 10.40 20.75 10.71
C LEU A 474 10.37 21.28 9.26
N LYS A 475 11.55 21.48 8.65
CA LYS A 475 11.69 21.90 7.26
C LYS A 475 11.09 20.88 6.30
N CYS A 476 11.31 19.58 6.53
CA CYS A 476 10.69 18.50 5.76
C CYS A 476 9.15 18.56 5.78
N TYR A 477 8.55 18.90 6.93
CA TYR A 477 7.10 19.08 7.06
C TYR A 477 6.58 20.39 6.44
N LEU A 478 7.43 21.41 6.30
CA LEU A 478 7.08 22.73 5.76
C LEU A 478 7.34 22.85 4.25
N GLU A 479 8.24 22.05 3.68
CA GLU A 479 8.50 21.99 2.24
C GLU A 479 7.30 21.38 1.50
N GLU A 480 6.85 22.07 0.45
CA GLU A 480 5.75 21.62 -0.40
C GLU A 480 6.24 20.51 -1.33
N HIS A 481 6.04 19.25 -0.92
CA HIS A 481 6.40 18.09 -1.74
C HIS A 481 5.27 17.71 -2.69
N ARG A 482 5.60 17.54 -3.98
CA ARG A 482 4.67 17.02 -4.98
C ARG A 482 4.23 15.61 -4.58
N SER A 483 2.94 15.34 -4.72
CA SER A 483 2.39 14.00 -4.58
C SER A 483 2.78 13.11 -5.77
N SER A 484 2.79 11.79 -5.56
CA SER A 484 3.00 10.81 -6.64
C SER A 484 2.04 11.03 -7.81
N HIS A 485 0.80 11.45 -7.52
CA HIS A 485 -0.20 11.76 -8.53
C HIS A 485 0.13 13.00 -9.35
N GLU A 486 0.58 14.08 -8.72
CA GLU A 486 1.02 15.29 -9.43
C GLU A 486 2.25 15.02 -10.30
N ILE A 487 3.15 14.13 -9.86
CA ILE A 487 4.28 13.65 -10.64
C ILE A 487 3.76 12.85 -11.84
N ALA A 488 2.86 11.88 -11.64
CA ALA A 488 2.28 11.07 -12.72
C ALA A 488 1.53 11.90 -13.77
N ILE A 489 0.81 12.95 -13.36
CA ILE A 489 0.14 13.90 -14.28
C ILE A 489 1.18 14.66 -15.11
N ALA A 490 2.23 15.18 -14.47
CA ALA A 490 3.28 15.90 -15.17
C ALA A 490 4.03 14.99 -16.15
N VAL A 491 4.37 13.77 -15.73
CA VAL A 491 4.93 12.72 -16.60
C VAL A 491 4.03 12.49 -17.81
N ARG A 492 2.73 12.28 -17.60
CA ARG A 492 1.78 12.06 -18.70
C ARG A 492 1.77 13.22 -19.69
N LYS A 493 1.87 14.46 -19.21
CA LYS A 493 1.91 15.66 -20.06
C LYS A 493 3.20 15.72 -20.86
N GLU A 494 4.35 15.55 -20.21
CA GLU A 494 5.68 15.60 -20.84
C GLU A 494 5.86 14.48 -21.87
N LEU A 495 5.51 13.24 -21.54
CA LEU A 495 5.62 12.14 -22.49
C LEU A 495 4.68 12.32 -23.70
N LYS A 496 3.48 12.89 -23.49
CA LYS A 496 2.56 13.20 -24.59
C LYS A 496 3.09 14.30 -25.51
N ASN A 497 3.80 15.30 -24.97
CA ASN A 497 4.47 16.32 -25.77
C ASN A 497 5.61 15.70 -26.59
N LEU A 498 6.46 14.88 -25.95
CA LEU A 498 7.54 14.17 -26.62
C LEU A 498 7.03 13.27 -27.77
N LEU A 499 5.93 12.55 -27.58
CA LEU A 499 5.33 11.75 -28.67
C LEU A 499 4.87 12.59 -29.86
N LYS A 500 4.36 13.80 -29.62
CA LYS A 500 3.97 14.73 -30.69
C LYS A 500 5.20 15.24 -31.43
N ASP A 501 6.25 15.61 -30.70
CA ASP A 501 7.50 16.12 -31.28
C ASP A 501 8.19 15.06 -32.13
N LEU A 502 8.14 13.80 -31.69
CA LEU A 502 8.67 12.65 -32.42
C LEU A 502 7.75 12.13 -33.53
N ASN A 503 6.53 12.67 -33.66
CA ASN A 503 5.49 12.17 -34.56
C ASN A 503 5.28 10.64 -34.45
N SER A 504 5.32 10.12 -33.22
CA SER A 504 5.25 8.68 -32.96
C SER A 504 3.79 8.20 -32.84
N PRO A 505 3.42 7.06 -33.45
CA PRO A 505 2.07 6.49 -33.35
C PRO A 505 1.81 5.76 -32.02
N ALA A 506 2.75 5.81 -31.06
CA ALA A 506 2.64 5.09 -29.79
C ALA A 506 1.49 5.61 -28.92
N LYS A 507 0.79 4.70 -28.24
CA LYS A 507 -0.14 5.04 -27.16
C LYS A 507 0.58 4.85 -25.82
N ILE A 508 0.56 5.89 -24.97
CA ILE A 508 1.15 5.84 -23.63
C ILE A 508 0.05 5.90 -22.57
N THR A 509 0.15 4.99 -21.60
CA THR A 509 -0.72 4.97 -20.43
C THR A 509 0.11 5.05 -19.16
N VAL A 510 -0.05 6.13 -18.39
CA VAL A 510 0.54 6.27 -17.06
C VAL A 510 -0.43 5.72 -16.03
N VAL A 511 0.04 4.77 -15.21
CA VAL A 511 -0.78 3.98 -14.31
C VAL A 511 -0.18 3.99 -12.92
N GLU A 512 -0.94 4.52 -11.97
CA GLU A 512 -0.61 4.48 -10.55
C GLU A 512 -1.21 3.23 -9.89
N MET A 513 -0.62 2.79 -8.78
CA MET A 513 -1.25 1.76 -7.96
C MET A 513 -2.55 2.29 -7.35
N PRO A 514 -3.69 1.59 -7.52
CA PRO A 514 -4.93 2.03 -6.92
C PRO A 514 -4.87 1.97 -5.38
N PRO A 515 -5.57 2.88 -4.69
CA PRO A 515 -5.66 2.87 -3.22
C PRO A 515 -6.43 1.69 -2.67
N GLY A 516 -7.26 1.02 -3.48
CA GLY A 516 -8.05 -0.14 -3.11
C GLY A 516 -7.94 -1.27 -4.15
N PRO A 517 -8.91 -2.18 -4.19
CA PRO A 517 -8.96 -3.23 -5.19
C PRO A 517 -8.85 -2.66 -6.61
N PRO A 518 -8.09 -3.29 -7.51
CA PRO A 518 -7.90 -2.79 -8.84
C PRO A 518 -9.15 -3.04 -9.67
N VAL A 519 -9.34 -2.21 -10.68
CA VAL A 519 -10.34 -2.41 -11.72
C VAL A 519 -9.64 -2.51 -13.07
N LEU A 520 -10.26 -3.23 -14.01
CA LEU A 520 -9.73 -3.44 -15.37
C LEU A 520 -9.37 -2.11 -16.04
N GLN A 521 -10.31 -1.16 -16.06
CA GLN A 521 -10.11 0.25 -16.42
C GLN A 521 -11.13 1.09 -15.66
N SER A 522 -10.97 2.42 -15.68
CA SER A 522 -11.98 3.34 -15.11
C SER A 522 -13.34 3.20 -15.79
N ILE A 523 -13.35 2.88 -17.09
CA ILE A 523 -14.52 2.56 -17.90
C ILE A 523 -14.12 1.40 -18.82
N VAL A 524 -14.93 0.35 -18.86
CA VAL A 524 -14.75 -0.80 -19.77
C VAL A 524 -16.05 -0.98 -20.55
N ALA A 525 -15.93 -1.11 -21.86
CA ALA A 525 -17.03 -1.54 -22.73
C ALA A 525 -16.68 -2.92 -23.29
N GLU A 526 -17.44 -3.94 -22.91
CA GLU A 526 -17.26 -5.30 -23.41
C GLU A 526 -18.17 -5.52 -24.62
N VAL A 527 -17.56 -5.88 -25.75
CA VAL A 527 -18.28 -6.14 -27.00
C VAL A 527 -18.40 -7.65 -27.19
N TYR A 528 -19.63 -8.14 -27.12
CA TYR A 528 -19.96 -9.54 -27.36
C TYR A 528 -20.57 -9.71 -28.75
N GLY A 529 -20.16 -10.75 -29.47
CA GLY A 529 -20.64 -11.03 -30.82
C GLY A 529 -20.26 -12.44 -31.26
N PRO A 530 -21.03 -13.03 -32.20
CA PRO A 530 -20.90 -14.44 -32.58
C PRO A 530 -19.58 -14.76 -33.30
N ASP A 531 -18.99 -13.80 -34.01
CA ASP A 531 -17.77 -13.94 -34.79
C ASP A 531 -16.80 -12.75 -34.56
N ASP A 532 -15.52 -12.96 -34.88
CA ASP A 532 -14.45 -12.00 -34.65
C ASP A 532 -14.61 -10.71 -35.48
N GLU A 533 -15.14 -10.83 -36.69
CA GLU A 533 -15.29 -9.73 -37.65
C GLU A 533 -16.39 -8.76 -37.18
N THR A 534 -17.55 -9.28 -36.77
CA THR A 534 -18.64 -8.50 -36.16
C THR A 534 -18.17 -7.78 -34.90
N ARG A 535 -17.39 -8.45 -34.03
CA ARG A 535 -16.85 -7.81 -32.82
C ARG A 535 -15.90 -6.66 -33.14
N LEU A 536 -15.05 -6.81 -34.15
CA LEU A 536 -14.15 -5.76 -34.62
C LEU A 536 -14.89 -4.57 -35.22
N GLU A 537 -15.94 -4.79 -36.01
CA GLU A 537 -16.75 -3.71 -36.58
C GLU A 537 -17.47 -2.88 -35.50
N VAL A 538 -18.08 -3.56 -34.52
CA VAL A 538 -18.77 -2.89 -33.41
C VAL A 538 -17.77 -2.14 -32.53
N ALA A 539 -16.60 -2.75 -32.26
CA ALA A 539 -15.53 -2.08 -31.51
C ALA A 539 -15.05 -0.80 -32.22
N LYS A 540 -14.82 -0.85 -33.54
CA LYS A 540 -14.40 0.32 -34.34
C LYS A 540 -15.43 1.45 -34.36
N LYS A 541 -16.73 1.12 -34.41
CA LYS A 541 -17.82 2.13 -34.34
C LYS A 541 -17.85 2.83 -32.98
N ASN A 542 -17.49 2.13 -31.91
CA ASN A 542 -17.45 2.71 -30.57
C ASN A 542 -16.18 3.52 -30.31
N ASP A 543 -15.04 3.14 -30.91
CA ASP A 543 -13.75 3.84 -30.77
C ASP A 543 -13.78 5.28 -31.34
N SER A 544 -14.73 5.61 -32.23
CA SER A 544 -14.94 6.99 -32.71
C SER A 544 -15.76 7.88 -31.75
N HIS A 545 -16.36 7.30 -30.71
CA HIS A 545 -17.27 8.00 -29.79
C HIS A 545 -16.75 8.09 -28.35
N ILE A 546 -15.59 7.52 -28.06
CA ILE A 546 -14.91 7.50 -26.75
C ILE A 546 -13.57 8.23 -26.91
#